data_AF-A0AB35I2L6-F1
#
_entry.id   AF-A0AB35I2L6-F1
#
_cell.length_a   1.000
_cell.length_b   1.000
_cell.length_c   1.000
_cell.angle_alpha   90.00
_cell.angle_beta   90.00
_cell.angle_gamma   90.00
#
_symmetry.space_group_name_H-M   'P 1'
#
loop_
_entity.id
_entity.type
_entity.pdbx_description
1 polymer ?
#
loop_
_entity_poly.entity_id
_entity_poly.type
_entity_poly.pdbx_seq_one_letter_code
_entity_poly.pdbx_strand_id
1 'polypeptide(L)'
;FRYYDPEVGAFTQQDPIGLFGGLNNYIYVKNPVRWVDPLGLTCKEIPENYDPLTDTYTGVDINLFPENEQIHYSAKLVANNHTSLSIGAHGSPHAIVDQNRKVIPAKNLAQRILNHPKYEPGMRVNLLSCNTGNFMANSNCYAQQLANELNTEVVAPDTLLWYWTNGNIAPYQKSPNGEIDYSKPGQFYLFKPKTRS
;
A
#
# COMPACT_ATOMS: atom_id res chain seq x y z
N PHE A 1 9.95 -5.78 14.58
CA PHE A 1 10.43 -6.51 13.40
C PHE A 1 11.42 -7.57 13.85
N ARG A 2 11.38 -8.77 13.26
CA ARG A 2 12.38 -9.84 13.49
C ARG A 2 13.40 -9.82 12.35
N TYR A 3 14.65 -10.11 12.65
CA TYR A 3 15.76 -10.20 11.70
C TYR A 3 16.07 -11.66 11.42
N TYR A 4 16.01 -12.05 10.15
CA TYR A 4 16.30 -13.40 9.68
C TYR A 4 17.79 -13.55 9.35
N ASP A 5 18.40 -14.62 9.86
CA ASP A 5 19.76 -15.02 9.52
C ASP A 5 19.71 -16.14 8.46
N PRO A 6 20.14 -15.86 7.21
CA PRO A 6 20.10 -16.84 6.13
C PRO A 6 21.14 -17.96 6.27
N GLU A 7 22.23 -17.77 7.04
CA GLU A 7 23.23 -18.82 7.27
C GLU A 7 22.70 -19.88 8.24
N VAL A 8 21.90 -19.43 9.23
CA VAL A 8 21.32 -20.31 10.27
C VAL A 8 19.94 -20.83 9.88
N GLY A 9 19.23 -20.15 8.98
CA GLY A 9 17.89 -20.54 8.55
C GLY A 9 16.78 -20.21 9.58
N ALA A 10 17.00 -19.18 10.41
CA ALA A 10 16.16 -18.85 11.55
C ALA A 10 16.10 -17.33 11.82
N PHE A 11 15.11 -16.91 12.61
CA PHE A 11 15.11 -15.56 13.18
C PHE A 11 16.13 -15.45 14.31
N THR A 12 16.78 -14.28 14.42
CA THR A 12 17.74 -13.96 15.48
C THR A 12 17.07 -13.46 16.76
N GLN A 13 15.78 -13.07 16.69
CA GLN A 13 14.96 -12.71 17.83
C GLN A 13 13.80 -13.69 18.01
N GLN A 14 13.45 -13.94 19.27
CA GLN A 14 12.35 -14.79 19.65
C GLN A 14 11.01 -14.25 19.11
N ASP A 15 10.12 -15.15 18.70
CA ASP A 15 8.75 -14.80 18.31
C ASP A 15 8.01 -14.07 19.45
N PRO A 16 7.49 -12.85 19.22
CA PRO A 16 6.72 -12.11 20.21
C PRO A 16 5.46 -12.85 20.70
N ILE A 17 4.92 -13.80 19.93
CA ILE A 17 3.76 -14.61 20.32
C ILE A 17 4.13 -15.70 21.35
N GLY A 18 5.43 -15.91 21.60
CA GLY A 18 5.94 -16.88 22.57
C GLY A 18 5.56 -18.32 22.22
N LEU A 19 5.31 -19.15 23.24
CA LEU A 19 5.03 -20.58 23.10
C LEU A 19 3.78 -20.91 22.25
N PHE A 20 2.92 -19.93 22.00
CA PHE A 20 1.80 -20.08 21.07
C PHE A 20 2.25 -20.20 19.60
N GLY A 21 3.48 -19.79 19.27
CA GLY A 21 4.11 -19.91 17.95
C GLY A 21 4.70 -21.30 17.68
N GLY A 22 4.68 -22.18 18.68
CA GLY A 22 5.22 -23.54 18.62
C GLY A 22 6.44 -23.73 19.53
N LEU A 23 7.04 -24.92 19.45
CA LEU A 23 8.15 -25.32 20.34
C LEU A 23 9.47 -24.63 20.02
N ASN A 24 9.65 -24.12 18.79
CA ASN A 24 10.84 -23.41 18.38
C ASN A 24 10.49 -21.97 17.98
N ASN A 25 10.69 -21.04 18.91
CA ASN A 25 10.33 -19.62 18.75
C ASN A 25 11.29 -18.82 17.86
N TYR A 26 12.30 -19.47 17.28
CA TYR A 26 13.26 -18.88 16.35
C TYR A 26 13.08 -19.41 14.93
N ILE A 27 12.22 -20.42 14.72
CA ILE A 27 12.04 -21.02 13.40
C ILE A 27 11.45 -20.01 12.43
N TYR A 28 11.96 -20.01 11.19
CA TYR A 28 11.43 -19.17 10.11
C TYR A 28 10.03 -19.63 9.69
N VAL A 29 9.92 -20.89 9.26
CA VAL A 29 8.66 -21.58 8.99
C VAL A 29 8.85 -23.08 9.20
N LYS A 30 7.79 -23.84 9.47
CA LYS A 30 7.91 -25.31 9.65
C LYS A 30 8.20 -26.06 8.34
N ASN A 31 7.84 -25.49 7.19
CA ASN A 31 8.14 -26.05 5.88
C ASN A 31 8.67 -24.95 4.93
N PRO A 32 9.99 -24.72 4.88
CA PRO A 32 10.59 -23.63 4.08
C PRO A 32 10.48 -23.84 2.57
N VAL A 33 10.05 -25.03 2.12
CA VAL A 33 9.79 -25.30 0.70
C VAL A 33 8.39 -24.82 0.29
N ARG A 34 7.43 -24.81 1.23
CA ARG A 34 6.03 -24.47 0.94
C ARG A 34 5.52 -23.22 1.64
N TRP A 35 6.21 -22.75 2.67
CA TRP A 35 5.74 -21.68 3.56
C TRP A 35 6.77 -20.54 3.51
N VAL A 36 6.28 -19.31 3.53
CA VAL A 36 7.12 -18.10 3.61
C VAL A 36 6.48 -17.20 4.65
N ASP A 37 7.28 -16.59 5.52
CA ASP A 37 6.81 -15.63 6.52
C ASP A 37 7.62 -14.33 6.40
N PRO A 38 7.33 -13.48 5.39
CA PRO A 38 8.16 -12.30 5.08
C PRO A 38 8.17 -11.25 6.21
N LEU A 39 7.14 -11.26 7.07
CA LEU A 39 6.99 -10.29 8.15
C LEU A 39 7.33 -10.89 9.53
N GLY A 40 7.51 -12.22 9.60
CA GLY A 40 7.69 -12.93 10.86
C GLY A 40 6.45 -12.80 11.75
N LEU A 41 5.24 -12.85 11.19
CA LEU A 41 3.99 -12.67 11.94
C LEU A 41 3.00 -13.82 11.74
N THR A 42 3.03 -14.53 10.61
CA THR A 42 2.18 -15.72 10.36
C THR A 42 2.81 -16.65 9.32
N CYS A 43 2.94 -17.93 9.63
CA CYS A 43 3.25 -18.96 8.63
C CYS A 43 1.97 -19.36 7.87
N LYS A 44 1.89 -19.14 6.55
CA LYS A 44 0.83 -19.73 5.70
C LYS A 44 1.42 -20.58 4.59
N GLU A 45 0.73 -21.68 4.30
CA GLU A 45 1.07 -22.59 3.19
C GLU A 45 0.75 -21.92 1.85
N ILE A 46 1.73 -21.90 0.95
CA ILE A 46 1.56 -21.44 -0.41
C ILE A 46 0.81 -22.54 -1.18
N PRO A 47 -0.38 -22.26 -1.77
CA PRO A 47 -1.08 -23.23 -2.60
C PRO A 47 -0.25 -23.62 -3.84
N GLU A 48 -0.40 -24.85 -4.34
CA GLU A 48 0.33 -25.37 -5.51
C GLU A 48 0.17 -24.51 -6.80
N ASN A 49 -0.84 -23.65 -6.86
CA ASN A 49 -1.13 -22.76 -8.00
C ASN A 49 -0.89 -21.28 -7.68
N TYR A 50 0.12 -20.95 -6.89
CA TYR A 50 0.48 -19.56 -6.58
C TYR A 50 0.83 -18.78 -7.84
N ASP A 51 -0.09 -17.94 -8.29
CA ASP A 51 0.16 -16.88 -9.27
C ASP A 51 0.09 -15.54 -8.53
N PRO A 52 1.19 -14.78 -8.43
CA PRO A 52 1.21 -13.47 -7.78
C PRO A 52 0.29 -12.43 -8.46
N LEU A 53 -0.27 -12.73 -9.64
CA LEU A 53 -1.29 -11.94 -10.32
C LEU A 53 -2.73 -12.33 -9.94
N THR A 54 -2.94 -13.45 -9.24
CA THR A 54 -4.25 -13.91 -8.74
C THR A 54 -4.32 -14.00 -7.21
N ASP A 55 -3.19 -13.78 -6.52
CA ASP A 55 -3.16 -13.69 -5.07
C ASP A 55 -3.95 -12.45 -4.60
N THR A 56 -4.95 -12.68 -3.75
CA THR A 56 -5.82 -11.61 -3.23
C THR A 56 -5.11 -10.64 -2.29
N TYR A 57 -3.86 -10.94 -1.92
CA TYR A 57 -3.00 -10.17 -1.02
C TYR A 57 -1.87 -9.39 -1.73
N THR A 58 -1.86 -9.36 -3.06
CA THR A 58 -0.95 -8.54 -3.86
C THR A 58 -1.74 -7.66 -4.83
N GLY A 59 -1.13 -6.55 -5.21
CA GLY A 59 -1.67 -5.60 -6.16
C GLY A 59 -2.56 -4.54 -5.54
N VAL A 60 -2.50 -3.34 -6.12
CA VAL A 60 -3.47 -2.28 -5.83
C VAL A 60 -4.87 -2.70 -6.31
N ASP A 61 -5.89 -2.55 -5.46
CA ASP A 61 -7.25 -3.03 -5.76
C ASP A 61 -7.90 -2.25 -6.92
N ILE A 62 -7.70 -0.94 -6.94
CA ILE A 62 -8.13 -0.07 -8.04
C ILE A 62 -6.87 0.52 -8.68
N ASN A 63 -6.45 -0.06 -9.80
CA ASN A 63 -5.28 0.38 -10.56
C ASN A 63 -5.66 1.37 -11.68
N LEU A 64 -5.46 2.66 -11.44
CA LEU A 64 -5.75 3.74 -12.38
C LEU A 64 -4.53 4.19 -13.19
N PHE A 65 -3.36 3.54 -13.02
CA PHE A 65 -2.21 3.83 -13.86
C PHE A 65 -2.45 3.34 -15.30
N PRO A 66 -2.07 4.10 -16.34
CA PRO A 66 -2.20 3.66 -17.72
C PRO A 66 -1.42 2.36 -17.99
N GLU A 67 -2.00 1.42 -18.73
CA GLU A 67 -1.43 0.08 -18.96
C GLU A 67 -0.08 0.10 -19.69
N ASN A 68 0.20 1.17 -20.46
CA ASN A 68 1.45 1.36 -21.18
C ASN A 68 2.59 1.92 -20.32
N GLU A 69 2.41 2.03 -19.00
CA GLU A 69 3.44 2.56 -18.09
C GLU A 69 3.97 1.50 -17.14
N GLN A 70 5.28 1.51 -16.89
CA GLN A 70 5.94 0.55 -15.99
C GLN A 70 5.30 0.50 -14.59
N ILE A 71 4.86 1.67 -14.08
CA ILE A 71 4.22 1.78 -12.77
C ILE A 71 2.92 0.99 -12.67
N HIS A 72 2.20 0.78 -13.77
CA HIS A 72 0.99 -0.06 -13.79
C HIS A 72 1.33 -1.50 -13.40
N TYR A 73 2.45 -2.03 -13.88
CA TYR A 73 2.91 -3.38 -13.57
C TYR A 73 3.50 -3.48 -12.17
N SER A 74 4.30 -2.50 -11.75
CA SER A 74 4.80 -2.43 -10.36
C SER A 74 3.65 -2.39 -9.35
N ALA A 75 2.57 -1.68 -9.67
CA ALA A 75 1.38 -1.58 -8.82
C ALA A 75 0.66 -2.92 -8.62
N LYS A 76 0.79 -3.89 -9.54
CA LYS A 76 0.24 -5.25 -9.38
C LYS A 76 1.02 -6.10 -8.37
N LEU A 77 2.22 -5.68 -7.99
CA LEU A 77 3.09 -6.40 -7.06
C LEU A 77 3.09 -5.79 -5.65
N VAL A 78 2.40 -4.66 -5.46
CA VAL A 78 2.33 -3.98 -4.15
C VAL A 78 1.65 -4.89 -3.14
N ALA A 79 2.27 -5.07 -1.96
CA ALA A 79 1.65 -5.83 -0.88
C ALA A 79 0.31 -5.21 -0.46
N ASN A 80 -0.71 -6.06 -0.29
CA ASN A 80 -2.06 -5.65 0.03
C ASN A 80 -2.61 -6.50 1.21
N ASN A 81 -3.71 -6.07 1.83
CA ASN A 81 -4.34 -6.78 2.94
C ASN A 81 -5.86 -6.56 2.96
N HIS A 82 -6.59 -7.42 3.67
CA HIS A 82 -8.06 -7.36 3.72
C HIS A 82 -8.65 -6.23 4.59
N THR A 83 -7.83 -5.50 5.34
CA THR A 83 -8.32 -4.44 6.25
C THR A 83 -8.35 -3.06 5.61
N SER A 84 -7.88 -2.95 4.37
CA SER A 84 -7.86 -1.70 3.61
C SER A 84 -8.09 -1.94 2.13
N LEU A 85 -8.68 -0.97 1.45
CA LEU A 85 -8.74 -0.95 -0.02
C LEU A 85 -7.63 -0.04 -0.56
N SER A 86 -6.84 -0.54 -1.49
CA SER A 86 -5.72 0.21 -2.08
C SER A 86 -6.06 0.77 -3.46
N ILE A 87 -5.66 2.01 -3.72
CA ILE A 87 -5.86 2.70 -5.00
C ILE A 87 -4.53 3.26 -5.49
N GLY A 88 -4.11 2.85 -6.69
CA GLY A 88 -2.94 3.42 -7.37
C GLY A 88 -3.37 4.36 -8.49
N ALA A 89 -2.82 5.57 -8.53
CA ALA A 89 -3.10 6.54 -9.59
C ALA A 89 -1.95 7.56 -9.73
N HIS A 90 -1.85 8.21 -10.89
CA HIS A 90 -1.11 9.47 -10.98
C HIS A 90 -1.85 10.56 -10.21
N GLY A 91 -1.11 11.39 -9.48
CA GLY A 91 -1.73 12.38 -8.61
C GLY A 91 -0.87 13.58 -8.27
N SER A 92 -1.53 14.51 -7.60
CA SER A 92 -1.04 15.77 -7.07
C SER A 92 -1.83 16.11 -5.79
N PRO A 93 -1.51 17.19 -5.08
CA PRO A 93 -2.32 17.61 -3.93
C PRO A 93 -3.78 17.93 -4.27
N HIS A 94 -4.12 18.16 -5.55
CA HIS A 94 -5.43 18.65 -5.98
C HIS A 94 -6.27 17.63 -6.75
N ALA A 95 -5.63 16.64 -7.36
CA ALA A 95 -6.27 15.76 -8.34
C ALA A 95 -5.52 14.45 -8.49
N ILE A 96 -6.27 13.41 -8.87
CA ILE A 96 -5.74 12.21 -9.51
C ILE A 96 -6.34 12.09 -10.91
N VAL A 97 -5.75 11.23 -11.73
CA VAL A 97 -6.26 10.91 -13.07
C VAL A 97 -6.49 9.41 -13.25
N ASP A 98 -7.38 9.06 -14.19
CA ASP A 98 -7.58 7.68 -14.64
C ASP A 98 -6.53 7.24 -15.69
N GLN A 99 -6.70 6.01 -16.19
CA GLN A 99 -5.84 5.40 -17.20
C GLN A 99 -5.78 6.20 -18.53
N ASN A 100 -6.77 7.05 -18.79
CA ASN A 100 -6.82 7.94 -19.95
C ASN A 100 -6.37 9.37 -19.62
N ARG A 101 -5.70 9.57 -18.47
CA ARG A 101 -5.25 10.87 -17.97
C ARG A 101 -6.40 11.85 -17.66
N LYS A 102 -7.64 11.36 -17.55
CA LYS A 102 -8.78 12.22 -17.20
C LYS A 102 -8.83 12.42 -15.69
N VAL A 103 -8.98 13.67 -15.26
CA VAL A 103 -9.10 14.03 -13.84
C VAL A 103 -10.34 13.37 -13.23
N ILE A 104 -10.16 12.76 -12.06
CA ILE A 104 -11.24 12.16 -11.26
C ILE A 104 -11.46 13.02 -10.01
N PRO A 105 -12.62 13.69 -9.85
CA PRO A 105 -13.00 14.32 -8.59
C PRO A 105 -13.09 13.32 -7.44
N ALA A 106 -12.76 13.72 -6.20
CA ALA A 106 -12.79 12.85 -5.03
C ALA A 106 -14.16 12.17 -4.82
N LYS A 107 -15.25 12.89 -5.05
CA LYS A 107 -16.63 12.35 -5.00
C LYS A 107 -16.85 11.20 -5.98
N ASN A 108 -16.32 11.31 -7.20
CA ASN A 108 -16.47 10.28 -8.22
C ASN A 108 -15.62 9.05 -7.89
N LEU A 109 -14.42 9.25 -7.33
CA LEU A 109 -13.63 8.13 -6.81
C LEU A 109 -14.33 7.46 -5.62
N ALA A 110 -14.89 8.24 -4.70
CA ALA A 110 -15.62 7.71 -3.54
C ALA A 110 -16.77 6.80 -3.99
N GLN A 111 -17.54 7.20 -5.01
CA GLN A 111 -18.60 6.34 -5.59
C GLN A 111 -18.05 5.04 -6.17
N ARG A 112 -16.89 5.07 -6.84
CA ARG A 112 -16.25 3.84 -7.35
C ARG A 112 -15.82 2.92 -6.22
N ILE A 113 -15.27 3.48 -5.14
CA ILE A 113 -14.85 2.74 -3.95
C ILE A 113 -16.06 2.11 -3.25
N LEU A 114 -17.12 2.87 -3.02
CA LEU A 114 -18.36 2.37 -2.38
C LEU A 114 -19.03 1.22 -3.15
N ASN A 115 -18.85 1.19 -4.48
CA ASN A 115 -19.38 0.14 -5.34
C ASN A 115 -18.38 -1.01 -5.58
N HIS A 116 -17.18 -0.96 -5.01
CA HIS A 116 -16.16 -1.97 -5.25
C HIS A 116 -16.44 -3.23 -4.41
N PRO A 117 -16.41 -4.46 -4.99
CA PRO A 117 -16.82 -5.68 -4.30
C PRO A 117 -15.96 -6.04 -3.08
N LYS A 118 -14.72 -5.54 -3.00
CA LYS A 118 -13.83 -5.73 -1.85
C LYS A 118 -13.98 -4.65 -0.76
N TYR A 119 -14.78 -3.61 -1.00
CA TYR A 119 -14.92 -2.51 -0.04
C TYR A 119 -16.12 -2.72 0.87
N GLU A 120 -15.88 -2.62 2.17
CA GLU A 120 -16.91 -2.59 3.20
C GLU A 120 -16.88 -1.21 3.89
N PRO A 121 -18.05 -0.64 4.25
CA PRO A 121 -18.10 0.64 4.96
C PRO A 121 -17.23 0.65 6.22
N GLY A 122 -16.34 1.64 6.31
CA GLY A 122 -15.40 1.78 7.42
C GLY A 122 -14.02 1.14 7.18
N MET A 123 -13.83 0.40 6.08
CA MET A 123 -12.49 0.03 5.63
C MET A 123 -11.65 1.28 5.40
N ARG A 124 -10.39 1.21 5.81
CA ARG A 124 -9.41 2.24 5.49
C ARG A 124 -9.12 2.22 3.99
N VAL A 125 -8.87 3.39 3.42
CA VAL A 125 -8.44 3.53 2.04
C VAL A 125 -6.97 3.93 1.97
N ASN A 126 -6.14 3.16 1.29
CA ASN A 126 -4.75 3.51 1.00
C ASN A 126 -4.68 4.14 -0.39
N LEU A 127 -4.53 5.46 -0.44
CA LEU A 127 -4.37 6.22 -1.67
C LEU A 127 -2.88 6.31 -2.03
N LEU A 128 -2.42 5.37 -2.84
CA LEU A 128 -1.03 5.18 -3.24
C LEU A 128 -0.71 6.05 -4.46
N SER A 129 -0.79 7.37 -4.29
CA SER A 129 -0.69 8.34 -5.37
C SER A 129 0.09 9.59 -4.96
N CYS A 130 1.05 10.00 -5.81
CA CYS A 130 2.01 11.08 -5.52
C CYS A 130 1.35 12.36 -4.98
N ASN A 131 1.89 12.91 -3.89
CA ASN A 131 1.51 14.18 -3.27
C ASN A 131 0.03 14.33 -2.88
N THR A 132 -0.79 13.28 -2.98
CA THR A 132 -2.23 13.39 -2.70
C THR A 132 -2.55 13.68 -1.23
N GLY A 133 -1.60 13.39 -0.34
CA GLY A 133 -1.61 13.73 1.08
C GLY A 133 -0.80 14.98 1.44
N ASN A 134 -0.35 15.79 0.47
CA ASN A 134 0.44 16.98 0.76
C ASN A 134 -0.44 18.12 1.31
N PHE A 135 -0.76 18.06 2.61
CA PHE A 135 -1.61 19.05 3.28
C PHE A 135 -0.93 20.41 3.47
N MET A 136 0.41 20.44 3.44
CA MET A 136 1.19 21.69 3.50
C MET A 136 1.03 22.50 2.22
N ALA A 137 0.93 21.84 1.06
CA ALA A 137 0.61 22.49 -0.21
C ALA A 137 -0.88 22.85 -0.32
N ASN A 138 -1.77 22.07 0.29
CA ASN A 138 -3.21 22.31 0.30
C ASN A 138 -3.88 21.66 1.52
N SER A 139 -4.40 22.46 2.46
CA SER A 139 -5.05 21.96 3.68
C SER A 139 -6.35 21.16 3.42
N ASN A 140 -6.91 21.24 2.21
CA ASN A 140 -7.98 20.39 1.70
C ASN A 140 -7.48 19.57 0.50
N CYS A 141 -6.34 18.91 0.67
CA CYS A 141 -5.74 18.02 -0.34
C CYS A 141 -6.70 16.90 -0.78
N TYR A 142 -6.38 16.26 -1.88
CA TYR A 142 -7.21 15.21 -2.48
C TYR A 142 -7.56 14.10 -1.48
N ALA A 143 -6.59 13.66 -0.65
CA ALA A 143 -6.82 12.65 0.37
C ALA A 143 -7.83 13.10 1.44
N GLN A 144 -7.77 14.37 1.87
CA GLN A 144 -8.74 14.93 2.82
C GLN A 144 -10.15 15.03 2.23
N GLN A 145 -10.26 15.43 0.96
CA GLN A 145 -11.55 15.45 0.25
C GLN A 145 -12.13 14.04 0.15
N LEU A 146 -11.30 13.06 -0.23
CA LEU A 146 -11.74 11.67 -0.34
C LEU A 146 -12.19 11.09 1.01
N ALA A 147 -11.47 11.38 2.10
CA ALA A 147 -11.86 10.96 3.45
C ALA A 147 -13.24 11.50 3.82
N ASN A 148 -13.52 12.77 3.49
CA ASN A 148 -14.82 13.39 3.76
C ASN A 148 -15.96 12.80 2.92
N GLU A 149 -15.71 12.48 1.65
CA GLU A 149 -16.71 11.89 0.74
C GLU A 149 -17.04 10.43 1.13
N LEU A 150 -16.04 9.67 1.58
CA LEU A 150 -16.23 8.27 2.01
C LEU A 150 -16.68 8.11 3.47
N ASN A 151 -16.52 9.17 4.28
CA ASN A 151 -16.64 9.10 5.73
C ASN A 151 -15.78 7.97 6.35
N THR A 152 -14.55 7.81 5.85
CA THR A 152 -13.58 6.81 6.33
C THR A 152 -12.18 7.39 6.39
N GLU A 153 -11.26 6.65 7.02
CA GLU A 153 -9.84 6.99 7.03
C GLU A 153 -9.19 6.79 5.66
N VAL A 154 -8.44 7.79 5.19
CA VAL A 154 -7.61 7.71 3.98
C VAL A 154 -6.15 7.89 4.35
N VAL A 155 -5.27 7.02 3.88
CA VAL A 155 -3.81 7.16 4.00
C VAL A 155 -3.22 7.57 2.66
N ALA A 156 -2.39 8.62 2.64
CA ALA A 156 -1.80 9.13 1.40
C ALA A 156 -0.40 9.74 1.63
N PRO A 157 0.49 9.70 0.62
CA PRO A 157 1.83 10.25 0.73
C PRO A 157 1.83 11.79 0.61
N ASP A 158 2.69 12.45 1.38
CA ASP A 158 2.92 13.90 1.31
C ASP A 158 3.83 14.35 0.16
N THR A 159 4.59 13.43 -0.42
CA THR A 159 5.53 13.69 -1.52
C THR A 159 5.35 12.70 -2.68
N LEU A 160 6.31 12.65 -3.60
CA LEU A 160 6.32 11.67 -4.68
C LEU A 160 6.39 10.25 -4.11
N LEU A 161 5.53 9.37 -4.62
CA LEU A 161 5.50 7.97 -4.25
C LEU A 161 6.20 7.15 -5.33
N TRP A 162 7.30 6.52 -4.96
CA TRP A 162 8.09 5.70 -5.88
C TRP A 162 7.63 4.24 -5.81
N TYR A 163 7.57 3.61 -6.98
CA TYR A 163 7.22 2.21 -7.15
C TYR A 163 8.42 1.48 -7.74
N TRP A 164 8.91 0.45 -7.03
CA TRP A 164 9.95 -0.44 -7.53
C TRP A 164 9.33 -1.63 -8.25
N THR A 165 10.10 -2.26 -9.15
CA THR A 165 9.66 -3.42 -9.95
C THR A 165 9.37 -4.67 -9.14
N ASN A 166 9.73 -4.68 -7.86
CA ASN A 166 9.42 -5.77 -6.92
C ASN A 166 8.17 -5.49 -6.07
N GLY A 167 7.42 -4.42 -6.36
CA GLY A 167 6.22 -4.05 -5.61
C GLY A 167 6.46 -3.21 -4.36
N ASN A 168 7.71 -2.94 -4.00
CA ASN A 168 7.99 -1.99 -2.92
C ASN A 168 7.52 -0.60 -3.32
N ILE A 169 7.05 0.16 -2.33
CA ILE A 169 6.68 1.56 -2.48
C ILE A 169 7.19 2.38 -1.30
N ALA A 170 7.57 3.63 -1.57
CA ALA A 170 7.99 4.55 -0.53
C ALA A 170 7.97 6.01 -1.02
N PRO A 171 7.57 6.94 -0.14
CA PRO A 171 7.58 8.36 -0.44
C PRO A 171 9.00 8.95 -0.32
N TYR A 172 9.47 9.62 -1.35
CA TYR A 172 10.74 10.36 -1.35
C TYR A 172 10.63 11.60 -2.23
N GLN A 173 11.38 12.64 -1.91
CA GLN A 173 11.54 13.75 -2.84
C GLN A 173 12.33 13.34 -4.08
N LYS A 174 12.27 14.18 -5.11
CA LYS A 174 13.06 14.04 -6.34
C LYS A 174 14.27 14.96 -6.26
N SER A 175 15.45 14.42 -6.52
CA SER A 175 16.69 15.18 -6.59
C SER A 175 16.72 16.08 -7.84
N PRO A 176 17.64 17.06 -7.93
CA PRO A 176 17.73 17.95 -9.09
C PRO A 176 17.98 17.24 -10.43
N ASN A 177 18.68 16.10 -10.44
CA ASN A 177 18.90 15.25 -11.62
C ASN A 177 17.69 14.36 -11.97
N GLY A 178 16.66 14.39 -11.14
CA GLY A 178 15.41 13.70 -11.38
C GLY A 178 15.32 12.26 -10.85
N GLU A 179 16.27 11.86 -10.02
CA GLU A 179 16.31 10.57 -9.34
C GLU A 179 15.63 10.64 -7.96
N ILE A 180 15.62 9.52 -7.25
CA ILE A 180 15.15 9.44 -5.87
C ILE A 180 16.15 10.15 -4.96
N ASP A 181 15.70 11.12 -4.17
CA ASP A 181 16.51 11.72 -3.11
C ASP A 181 16.32 10.92 -1.81
N TYR A 182 17.14 9.89 -1.63
CA TYR A 182 17.11 9.04 -0.43
C TYR A 182 17.40 9.81 0.88
N SER A 183 17.98 11.01 0.81
CA SER A 183 18.20 11.86 1.99
C SER A 183 16.95 12.61 2.45
N LYS A 184 15.90 12.63 1.62
CA LYS A 184 14.63 13.35 1.87
C LYS A 184 13.44 12.41 1.75
N PRO A 185 13.26 11.46 2.70
CA PRO A 185 12.06 10.63 2.75
C PRO A 185 10.83 11.50 3.01
N GLY A 186 9.72 11.14 2.38
CA GLY A 186 8.40 11.64 2.74
C GLY A 186 7.72 10.73 3.75
N GLN A 187 6.44 10.97 3.97
CA GLN A 187 5.63 10.20 4.90
C GLN A 187 4.24 9.92 4.33
N PHE A 188 3.65 8.83 4.79
CA PHE A 188 2.22 8.60 4.65
C PHE A 188 1.50 9.23 5.84
N TYR A 189 0.47 10.03 5.56
CA TYR A 189 -0.38 10.64 6.57
C TYR A 189 -1.77 10.01 6.57
N LEU A 190 -2.36 9.93 7.75
CA LEU A 190 -3.73 9.49 7.98
C LEU A 190 -4.67 10.70 7.98
N PHE A 191 -5.64 10.69 7.09
CA PHE A 191 -6.68 11.71 6.95
C PHE A 191 -7.99 11.14 7.48
N LYS A 192 -8.54 11.79 8.51
CA LYS A 192 -9.84 11.45 9.08
C LYS A 192 -10.94 12.32 8.46
N PRO A 193 -12.17 11.82 8.31
CA PRO A 193 -13.28 12.64 7.85
C PRO A 193 -13.51 13.78 8.84
N LYS A 194 -13.64 15.00 8.32
CA LYS A 194 -14.05 16.16 9.11
C LYS A 194 -15.55 16.03 9.37
N THR A 195 -15.97 16.12 10.63
CA THR A 195 -17.39 16.18 10.99
C THR A 195 -18.04 17.35 10.27
N ARG A 196 -19.14 17.12 9.54
CA ARG A 196 -19.96 18.22 9.03
C ARG A 196 -20.58 18.92 10.25
N SER A 197 -20.15 20.16 10.49
CA SER A 197 -20.77 21.08 11.45
C SER A 197 -22.17 21.46 11.01
#